data_AF-A0A7Y3N5S2-F1
#
_entry.id   AF-A0A7Y3N5S2-F1
#
_cell.length_a   1.000
_cell.length_b   1.000
_cell.length_c   1.000
_cell.angle_alpha   90.00
_cell.angle_beta   90.00
_cell.angle_gamma   90.00
#
_symmetry.space_group_name_H-M   'P 1'
#
loop_
_entity.id
_entity.type
_entity.pdbx_description
1 polymer ?
#
loop_
_entity_poly.entity_id
_entity_poly.type
_entity_poly.pdbx_seq_one_letter_code
_entity_poly.pdbx_strand_id
1 'polypeptide(L)' 'MASLAVTVKGQVTLKRDLLQHLGIKPGERVEFEKLPGGELKVRAVR' A
#
# COMPACT_ATOMS: atom_id res chain seq x y z
N MET A 1 1.19 -1.45 14.54
CA MET A 1 0.26 -1.85 13.47
C MET A 1 -0.52 -0.62 13.05
N ALA A 2 -0.47 -0.24 11.78
CA ALA A 2 -1.33 0.82 11.25
C ALA A 2 -2.55 0.18 10.60
N SER A 3 -3.76 0.54 11.04
CA SER A 3 -5.00 0.20 10.34
C SER A 3 -5.52 1.43 9.61
N LEU A 4 -5.99 1.24 8.38
CA LEU A 4 -6.51 2.29 7.52
C LEU A 4 -7.89 1.88 7.03
N ALA A 5 -8.82 2.83 6.99
CA ALA A 5 -10.15 2.57 6.45
C ALA A 5 -10.10 2.47 4.92
N VAL A 6 -10.84 1.51 4.38
CA VAL A 6 -11.12 1.44 2.95
C VAL A 6 -12.17 2.51 2.64
N THR A 7 -11.88 3.37 1.67
CA THR A 7 -12.83 4.38 1.20
C THR A 7 -14.00 3.73 0.47
N VAL A 8 -15.10 4.46 0.25
CA VAL A 8 -16.26 3.98 -0.53
C VAL A 8 -15.87 3.51 -1.94
N LYS A 9 -14.80 4.06 -2.52
CA LYS A 9 -14.27 3.66 -3.83
C LYS A 9 -13.37 2.42 -3.78
N GLY A 10 -13.24 1.76 -2.63
CA GLY A 10 -12.37 0.59 -2.48
C GLY A 10 -10.88 0.92 -2.37
N GLN A 11 -10.51 2.18 -2.15
CA GLN A 11 -9.10 2.60 -2.04
C GLN A 11 -8.64 2.66 -0.58
N VAL A 12 -7.36 2.35 -0.35
CA VAL A 12 -6.65 2.60 0.91
C VAL A 12 -5.61 3.69 0.69
N THR A 13 -5.67 4.77 1.47
CA THR A 13 -4.71 5.86 1.38
C THR A 13 -3.51 5.58 2.27
N LEU A 14 -2.36 5.26 1.67
CA LEU A 14 -1.11 5.10 2.40
C LEU A 14 -0.68 6.45 3.01
N LYS A 15 -0.55 6.49 4.34
CA LYS A 15 -0.05 7.67 5.06
C LYS A 15 1.46 7.83 4.83
N ARG A 16 1.96 9.03 5.17
CA ARG A 16 3.35 9.44 4.91
C ARG A 16 4.39 8.46 5.45
N ASP A 17 4.17 7.89 6.62
CA ASP A 17 5.03 6.89 7.26
C ASP A 17 5.15 5.61 6.41
N LEU A 18 4.04 5.11 5.87
CA LEU A 18 4.03 3.93 4.99
C LEU A 18 4.67 4.22 3.63
N LEU A 19 4.42 5.40 3.05
CA LEU A 19 5.07 5.81 1.80
C LEU A 19 6.60 5.90 1.97
N GLN A 20 7.07 6.47 3.08
CA GLN A 20 8.49 6.53 3.40
C GLN A 20 9.11 5.16 3.63
N HIS A 21 8.40 4.27 4.35
CA HIS A 21 8.85 2.90 4.57
C HIS A 21 9.01 2.13 3.25
N LEU A 22 8.09 2.32 2.31
CA LEU A 22 8.16 1.71 0.99
C LEU A 22 9.10 2.44 0.02
N GLY A 23 9.60 3.62 0.39
CA GLY A 23 10.46 4.46 -0.46
C GLY A 23 9.76 5.06 -1.67
N ILE A 24 8.43 5.24 -1.63
CA ILE A 24 7.60 5.66 -2.76
C ILE A 24 7.36 7.17 -2.74
N LYS A 25 7.46 7.81 -3.90
CA LYS A 25 7.08 9.21 -4.13
C LYS A 25 5.74 9.33 -4.87
N PRO A 26 5.04 10.48 -4.76
CA PRO A 26 3.84 10.73 -5.55
C PRO A 26 4.10 10.53 -7.05
N GLY A 27 3.24 9.76 -7.71
CA GLY A 27 3.35 9.44 -9.15
C GLY A 27 4.09 8.14 -9.45
N GLU A 28 4.79 7.55 -8.48
CA GLU A 28 5.41 6.23 -8.63
C GLU A 28 4.39 5.10 -8.46
N ARG A 29 4.74 3.93 -8.98
CA ARG A 29 3.86 2.75 -8.98
C ARG A 29 4.24 1.79 -7.86
N VAL A 30 3.22 1.09 -7.36
CA VAL A 30 3.37 -0.07 -6.49
C VAL A 30 2.82 -1.30 -7.18
N GLU A 31 3.37 -2.44 -6.82
CA GLU A 31 2.83 -3.73 -7.20
C GLU A 31 2.33 -4.50 -5.98
N PHE A 32 1.37 -5.37 -6.23
CA PHE A 32 0.67 -6.14 -5.21
C PHE A 32 0.86 -7.62 -5.51
N GLU A 33 1.24 -8.38 -4.49
CA GLU A 33 1.26 -9.83 -4.52
C GLU A 33 0.20 -10.35 -3.53
N LYS A 34 -0.70 -11.21 -4.01
CA LYS A 34 -1.71 -11.85 -3.17
C LYS A 34 -1.11 -13.04 -2.46
N LEU A 35 -1.30 -13.10 -1.15
CA LEU A 35 -0.84 -14.19 -0.30
C LEU A 35 -2.05 -14.95 0.29
N PRO A 36 -1.87 -16.21 0.72
CA PRO A 36 -2.90 -16.95 1.45
C PRO A 36 -3.36 -16.21 2.72
N GLY A 37 -4.55 -16.56 3.24
CA GLY A 37 -5.07 -15.95 4.47
C GLY A 37 -5.64 -14.54 4.32
N GLY A 38 -5.79 -14.04 3.08
CA GLY A 38 -6.31 -12.69 2.82
C GLY A 38 -5.27 -11.59 2.94
N GLU A 39 -3.99 -11.95 2.83
CA GLU A 39 -2.86 -11.02 2.92
C GLU A 39 -2.44 -10.46 1.55
N LEU A 40 -1.86 -9.26 1.57
CA LEU A 40 -1.23 -8.63 0.42
C LEU A 40 0.18 -8.20 0.79
N LYS A 41 1.14 -8.46 -0.09
CA LYS A 41 2.47 -7.84 -0.05
C LYS A 41 2.51 -6.70 -1.04
N VAL A 42 2.97 -5.53 -0.59
CA VAL A 42 3.07 -4.31 -1.39
C VAL A 42 4.54 -3.91 -1.49
N ARG A 43 5.00 -3.58 -2.69
CA ARG A 43 6.37 -3.09 -2.92
C ARG A 43 6.39 -1.99 -3.98
N ALA A 44 7.37 -1.09 -3.88
CA ALA A 44 7.65 -0.11 -4.92
C ALA A 44 8.11 -0.81 -6.19
N VAL A 45 7.58 -0.39 -7.33
CA VAL A 45 8.07 -0.82 -8.64
C VAL A 45 9.41 -0.13 -8.89
N ARG A 46 10.45 -0.89 -9.21
CA ARG A 46 11.76 -0.37 -9.60
C ARG A 46 11.78 -0.01 -11.08
#